data_AF-A0A379TCF7-F1
#
_entry.id   AF-A0A379TCF7-F1
#
_cell.length_a   1.000
_cell.length_b   1.000
_cell.length_c   1.000
_cell.angle_alpha   90.00
_cell.angle_beta   90.00
_cell.angle_gamma   90.00
#
_symmetry.space_group_name_H-M   'P 1'
#
loop_
_entity.id
_entity.type
_entity.pdbx_description
1 polymer ?
#
loop_
_entity_poly.entity_id
_entity_poly.type
_entity_poly.pdbx_seq_one_letter_code
_entity_poly.pdbx_strand_id
1 'polypeptide(L)'
;MFLRVTPKGSKYWQMAYRFDGKQKIFSIGVYPTVSLADARQRRDEAKRLLDQGIDPNAKKQAEVKELKAKRDNTRSFKSVTKAWVFYQKEMVRRLSSYRIESP
;
A
#
# COMPACT_ATOMS: atom_id res chain seq x y z
N MET A 1 16.80 16.71 -7.69
CA MET A 1 16.30 15.41 -8.17
C MET A 1 17.20 14.95 -9.29
N PHE A 2 17.48 13.66 -9.36
CA PHE A 2 18.33 13.05 -10.39
C PHE A 2 17.74 11.72 -10.83
N LEU A 3 18.20 11.24 -11.99
CA LEU A 3 17.91 9.89 -12.48
C LEU A 3 19.10 9.00 -12.17
N ARG A 4 18.91 7.99 -11.31
CA ARG A 4 19.93 6.98 -11.03
C ARG A 4 19.77 5.85 -12.03
N VAL A 5 20.80 5.62 -12.84
CA VAL A 5 20.88 4.48 -13.77
C VAL A 5 21.76 3.41 -13.12
N THR A 6 21.25 2.19 -12.98
CA THR A 6 22.05 1.06 -12.49
C THR A 6 22.85 0.43 -13.62
N PRO A 7 23.93 -0.32 -13.34
CA PRO A 7 24.66 -1.05 -14.37
C PRO A 7 23.78 -2.02 -15.18
N LYS A 8 22.70 -2.52 -14.57
CA LYS A 8 21.70 -3.39 -15.22
C LYS A 8 20.71 -2.61 -16.11
N GLY A 9 20.84 -1.30 -16.24
CA GLY A 9 19.98 -0.45 -17.08
C GLY A 9 18.69 0.03 -16.41
N SER A 10 18.40 -0.36 -15.16
CA SER A 10 17.22 0.14 -14.44
C SER A 10 17.39 1.62 -14.09
N LYS A 11 16.34 2.42 -14.27
CA LYS A 11 16.38 3.87 -14.11
C LYS A 11 15.43 4.33 -13.01
N TYR A 12 15.93 5.03 -12.00
CA TYR A 12 15.17 5.44 -10.83
C TYR A 12 15.18 6.95 -10.65
N TRP A 13 14.01 7.56 -10.52
CA TRP A 13 13.87 8.95 -10.09
C TRP A 13 14.12 9.03 -8.59
N GLN A 14 15.13 9.80 -8.19
CA GLN A 14 15.52 9.97 -6.79
C GLN A 14 15.77 11.42 -6.44
N MET A 15 15.58 11.76 -5.16
CA MET A 15 15.91 13.07 -4.61
C MET A 15 16.72 12.89 -3.33
N ALA A 16 17.93 13.44 -3.31
CA ALA A 16 18.68 13.62 -2.06
C ALA A 16 18.09 14.81 -1.29
N TYR A 17 17.96 14.66 0.02
CA TYR A 17 17.50 15.69 0.94
C TYR A 17 18.18 15.51 2.31
N ARG A 18 18.05 16.51 3.18
CA ARG A 18 18.45 16.40 4.59
C ARG A 18 17.22 16.52 5.45
N PHE A 19 17.14 15.69 6.48
CA PHE A 19 16.10 15.74 7.50
C PHE A 19 16.72 15.29 8.81
N ASP A 20 16.51 16.08 9.87
CA ASP A 20 17.07 15.80 11.20
C ASP A 20 18.60 15.60 11.17
N GLY A 21 19.32 16.55 10.54
CA GLY A 21 20.78 16.52 10.39
C GLY A 21 21.35 15.47 9.43
N LYS A 22 20.58 14.45 9.08
CA LYS A 22 21.01 13.29 8.28
C LYS A 22 20.66 13.47 6.80
N GLN A 23 21.61 13.08 5.94
CA GLN A 23 21.35 12.98 4.50
C GLN A 23 20.56 11.71 4.21
N LYS A 24 19.48 11.85 3.42
CA LYS A 24 18.59 10.76 3.03
C LYS A 24 18.30 10.84 1.54
N ILE A 25 17.84 9.72 0.98
CA ILE A 25 17.39 9.62 -0.42
C ILE A 25 15.92 9.23 -0.44
N PHE A 26 15.12 10.03 -1.13
CA PHE A 26 13.70 9.75 -1.40
C PHE A 26 13.58 9.15 -2.81
N SER A 27 13.03 7.94 -2.90
CA SER A 27 12.77 7.28 -4.18
C SER A 27 11.38 7.65 -4.70
N ILE A 28 11.34 8.39 -5.80
CA ILE A 28 10.12 8.93 -6.41
C ILE A 28 9.43 7.88 -7.27
N GLY A 29 10.20 7.12 -8.06
CA GLY A 29 9.65 6.12 -8.97
C GLY A 29 10.69 5.51 -9.91
N VAL A 30 10.22 4.63 -10.80
CA VAL A 30 11.04 3.94 -11.81
C VAL A 30 10.65 4.50 -13.19
N TYR A 31 11.63 4.81 -14.03
CA TYR A 31 11.41 5.17 -15.43
C TYR A 31 11.32 3.88 -16.28
N PRO A 32 10.44 3.81 -17.30
CA PRO A 32 9.56 4.88 -17.81
C PRO A 32 8.18 4.93 -17.14
N THR A 33 7.88 4.03 -16.20
CA THR A 33 6.58 3.97 -15.52
C THR A 33 6.18 5.30 -14.87
N VAL A 34 7.15 6.07 -14.38
CA VAL A 34 6.98 7.45 -13.93
C VAL A 34 7.66 8.37 -14.94
N SER A 35 6.88 9.24 -15.58
CA SER A 35 7.39 10.23 -16.51
C SER A 35 8.23 11.30 -15.78
N LEU A 36 9.00 12.09 -16.54
CA LEU A 36 9.76 13.20 -15.96
C LEU A 36 8.83 14.26 -15.33
N ALA A 37 7.67 14.52 -15.96
CA ALA A 37 6.68 15.46 -15.45
C ALA A 37 6.13 14.98 -14.09
N ASP A 38 5.69 13.72 -14.02
CA ASP A 38 5.19 13.13 -12.77
C ASP A 38 6.27 13.09 -11.69
N ALA A 39 7.51 12.79 -12.06
CA ALA A 39 8.62 12.79 -11.13
C ALA A 39 8.88 14.18 -10.52
N ARG A 40 8.77 15.24 -11.33
CA ARG A 40 8.90 16.64 -10.87
C ARG A 40 7.73 17.03 -9.96
N GLN A 41 6.50 16.66 -10.30
CA GLN A 41 5.35 16.91 -9.44
C GLN A 41 5.53 16.25 -8.07
N ARG A 42 5.85 14.96 -8.03
CA ARG A 42 6.09 14.21 -6.78
C ARG A 42 7.27 14.76 -5.97
N ARG A 43 8.30 15.29 -6.63
CA ARG A 43 9.40 16.00 -5.97
C ARG A 43 8.87 17.24 -5.24
N ASP A 44 7.99 18.01 -5.86
CA ASP A 44 7.46 19.24 -5.27
C ASP A 44 6.54 18.94 -4.08
N GLU A 45 5.74 17.87 -4.18
CA GLU A 45 4.99 17.32 -3.05
C GLU A 45 5.92 16.89 -1.89
N ALA A 46 7.02 16.18 -2.20
CA ALA A 46 8.00 15.78 -1.20
C ALA A 46 8.70 16.98 -0.54
N LYS A 47 8.95 18.06 -1.28
CA LYS A 47 9.48 19.31 -0.71
C LYS A 47 8.49 19.96 0.25
N ARG A 48 7.20 20.06 -0.14
CA ARG A 48 6.15 20.58 0.75
C ARG A 48 6.07 19.82 2.07
N LEU A 49 6.25 18.49 2.04
CA LEU A 49 6.32 17.68 3.26
C LEU A 49 7.53 18.03 4.13
N LEU A 50 8.70 18.24 3.52
CA LEU A 50 9.90 18.65 4.25
C LEU A 50 9.71 20.03 4.89
N ASP A 51 9.07 20.97 4.20
CA ASP A 51 8.75 22.31 4.72
C ASP A 51 7.79 22.23 5.92
N GLN A 52 6.94 21.20 5.97
CA GLN A 52 6.05 20.90 7.10
C GLN A 52 6.75 20.10 8.22
N GLY A 53 8.05 19.82 8.11
CA GLY A 53 8.78 19.01 9.07
C GLY A 53 8.43 17.52 9.03
N ILE A 54 7.86 17.03 7.93
CA ILE A 54 7.47 15.63 7.75
C ILE A 54 8.50 14.93 6.84
N ASP A 55 9.04 13.79 7.30
CA ASP A 55 9.92 12.95 6.47
C ASP A 55 9.11 12.26 5.34
N PRO A 56 9.39 12.56 4.06
CA PRO A 56 8.66 11.97 2.93
C PRO A 56 8.80 10.44 2.82
N ASN A 57 9.94 9.87 3.23
CA ASN A 57 10.12 8.41 3.25
C ASN A 57 9.25 7.77 4.33
N ALA A 58 9.16 8.39 5.51
CA ALA A 58 8.32 7.88 6.60
C ALA A 58 6.84 7.89 6.21
N LYS A 59 6.37 8.99 5.61
CA LYS A 59 5.00 9.08 5.10
C LYS A 59 4.71 7.99 4.05
N LYS A 60 5.59 7.82 3.07
CA LYS A 60 5.45 6.78 2.04
C LYS A 60 5.42 5.37 2.63
N GLN A 61 6.24 5.08 3.64
CA GLN A 61 6.23 3.78 4.31
C GLN A 61 4.95 3.53 5.09
N ALA A 62 4.42 4.56 5.77
CA ALA A 62 3.15 4.49 6.48
C ALA A 62 2.00 4.17 5.52
N GLU A 63 1.91 4.86 4.38
CA GLU A 63 0.89 4.59 3.35
C GLU A 63 0.99 3.15 2.82
N VAL A 64 2.20 2.67 2.50
CA VAL A 64 2.39 1.29 2.04
C VAL A 64 1.99 0.28 3.13
N LYS A 65 2.30 0.55 4.40
CA LYS A 65 1.93 -0.32 5.52
C LYS A 65 0.40 -0.37 5.70
N GLU A 66 -0.27 0.77 5.59
CA GLU A 66 -1.72 0.86 5.68
C GLU A 66 -2.41 0.08 4.55
N LEU A 67 -1.93 0.25 3.30
CA LEU A 67 -2.43 -0.50 2.14
C LEU A 67 -2.24 -2.01 2.30
N LYS A 68 -1.08 -2.44 2.83
CA LYS A 68 -0.83 -3.85 3.16
C LYS A 68 -1.79 -4.37 4.24
N ALA A 69 -1.95 -3.64 5.33
CA ALA A 69 -2.86 -4.03 6.42
C ALA A 69 -4.30 -4.17 5.93
N LYS A 70 -4.78 -3.25 5.08
CA LYS A 70 -6.11 -3.33 4.44
C LYS A 70 -6.24 -4.58 3.57
N ARG A 71 -5.21 -4.89 2.77
CA ARG A 71 -5.18 -6.09 1.92
C ARG A 71 -5.19 -7.38 2.74
N ASP A 72 -4.38 -7.43 3.79
CA ASP A 72 -4.22 -8.63 4.64
C ASP A 72 -5.47 -8.91 5.47
N ASN A 73 -6.17 -7.88 5.95
CA ASN A 73 -7.42 -8.05 6.67
C ASN A 73 -8.50 -8.71 5.77
N THR A 74 -8.56 -8.29 4.50
CA THR A 74 -9.48 -8.86 3.51
C THR A 74 -9.15 -10.33 3.20
N ARG A 75 -7.87 -10.69 3.15
CA ARG A 75 -7.38 -12.04 2.79
C ARG A 75 -7.02 -12.92 3.99
N SER A 76 -7.34 -12.51 5.22
CA SER A 76 -6.94 -13.26 6.41
C SER A 76 -7.70 -14.59 6.52
N PHE A 77 -7.05 -15.65 7.00
CA PHE A 77 -7.72 -16.93 7.30
C PHE A 77 -8.92 -16.72 8.25
N LYS A 78 -8.78 -15.76 9.17
CA LYS A 78 -9.85 -15.36 10.11
C LYS A 78 -11.07 -14.74 9.40
N SER A 79 -10.90 -13.94 8.35
CA SER A 79 -12.03 -13.36 7.60
C SER A 79 -12.75 -14.43 6.78
N VAL A 80 -11.99 -15.32 6.12
CA VAL A 80 -12.53 -16.42 5.31
C VAL A 80 -13.26 -17.46 6.18
N THR A 81 -12.68 -17.85 7.32
CA THR A 81 -13.33 -18.81 8.25
C THR A 81 -14.61 -18.26 8.86
N LYS A 82 -14.65 -16.98 9.24
CA LYS A 82 -15.89 -16.35 9.71
C LYS A 82 -17.00 -16.39 8.66
N ALA A 83 -16.68 -16.08 7.40
CA ALA A 83 -17.66 -16.15 6.32
C ALA A 83 -18.14 -17.59 6.12
N TRP A 84 -17.24 -18.56 6.07
CA TRP A 84 -17.58 -19.98 5.91
C TRP A 84 -18.45 -20.52 7.06
N VAL A 85 -18.08 -20.25 8.32
CA VAL A 85 -18.88 -20.66 9.50
C VAL A 85 -20.27 -20.05 9.47
N PHE A 86 -20.38 -18.78 9.06
CA PHE A 86 -21.67 -18.11 8.90
C PHE A 86 -22.55 -18.82 7.84
N TYR A 87 -22.00 -19.09 6.66
CA TYR A 87 -22.71 -19.83 5.60
C TYR A 87 -23.09 -21.25 6.03
N GLN A 88 -22.22 -21.97 6.72
CA GLN A 88 -22.51 -23.30 7.26
C GLN A 88 -23.67 -23.27 8.26
N LYS A 89 -23.65 -22.34 9.22
CA LYS A 89 -24.74 -22.19 10.20
C LYS A 89 -26.07 -21.87 9.50
N GLU A 90 -26.05 -21.01 8.50
CA GLU A 90 -27.25 -20.62 7.76
C GLU A 90 -27.81 -21.77 6.90
N MET A 91 -26.92 -22.55 6.27
CA MET A 91 -27.31 -23.75 5.52
C MET A 91 -27.93 -24.82 6.43
N VAL A 92 -27.30 -25.11 7.57
CA VAL A 92 -27.83 -26.10 8.53
C VAL A 92 -29.18 -25.64 9.08
N ARG A 93 -29.35 -24.34 9.36
CA ARG A 93 -30.62 -23.76 9.81
C ARG A 93 -31.74 -23.90 8.76
N ARG A 94 -31.44 -23.66 7.49
CA ARG A 94 -32.40 -23.85 6.38
C ARG A 94 -32.79 -25.31 6.21
N LEU A 95 -31.82 -26.22 6.19
CA LEU A 95 -32.08 -27.65 6.02
C LEU A 95 -32.84 -28.24 7.21
N SER A 96 -32.63 -27.72 8.42
CA SER A 96 -33.41 -28.09 9.60
C SER A 96 -34.86 -27.59 9.54
N SER A 97 -35.15 -26.49 8.86
CA SER A 97 -36.52 -25.97 8.70
C SER A 97 -37.32 -26.80 7.68
N TYR A 98 -36.67 -27.30 6.62
CA TYR A 98 -37.30 -28.19 5.62
C TYR A 98 -37.71 -29.57 6.16
N ARG A 99 -37.18 -30.01 7.31
CA ARG A 99 -37.47 -31.34 7.88
C ARG A 99 -38.76 -31.39 8.71
N ILE A 100 -39.32 -30.24 9.10
CA ILE A 100 -40.47 -30.15 10.03
C ILE A 100 -41.81 -30.00 9.26
N GLU A 101 -41.77 -29.67 7.97
CA GLU A 101 -42.96 -29.45 7.11
C GLU A 101 -43.16 -30.56 6.05
N SER A 102 -42.82 -31.82 6.37
CA SER A 102 -43.16 -32.95 5.49
C SER A 102 -44.53 -33.52 5.92
N PRO A 103 -45.55 -33.54 5.04
CA PRO A 103 -46.88 -34.09 5.32
C PRO A 103 -46.87 -35.59 5.63
#